data_AF-H0J398-F1
#
_entry.id   AF-H0J398-F1
#
_cell.length_a   1.000
_cell.length_b   1.000
_cell.length_c   1.000
_cell.angle_alpha   90.00
_cell.angle_beta   90.00
_cell.angle_gamma   90.00
#
_symmetry.space_group_name_H-M   'P 1'
#
loop_
_entity.id
_entity.type
_entity.pdbx_description
1 polymer ?
#
loop_
_entity_poly.entity_id
_entity_poly.type
_entity_poly.pdbx_seq_one_letter_code
_entity_poly.pdbx_strand_id
1 'polypeptide(L)'
;MRGFEFRDFLIEQFGEIPPALHFTAWDDYDVTLSGWDDPNWYMIVEEDGEPLTLRSRGPLRLVERDYGARDVNSLREFNDWVWMIRSIEARW
;
A
#
# COMPACT_ATOMS: atom_id res chain seq x y z
N MET A 1 0.30 5.28 -13.28
CA MET A 1 -0.06 4.37 -12.17
C MET A 1 -1.51 4.53 -11.82
N ARG A 2 -2.20 3.43 -11.50
CA ARG A 2 -3.53 3.48 -10.90
C ARG A 2 -3.45 2.89 -9.49
N GLY A 3 -3.96 3.67 -8.55
CA GLY A 3 -4.03 3.29 -7.16
C GLY A 3 -5.10 4.09 -6.44
N PHE A 4 -5.35 3.71 -5.19
CA PHE A 4 -6.35 4.32 -4.33
C PHE A 4 -5.66 4.81 -3.06
N GLU A 5 -6.18 5.88 -2.47
CA GLU A 5 -5.73 6.32 -1.15
C GLU A 5 -6.01 5.20 -0.15
N PHE A 6 -4.97 4.80 0.60
CA PHE A 6 -5.10 3.66 1.49
C PHE A 6 -6.08 3.97 2.63
N ARG A 7 -6.08 5.21 3.10
CA ARG A 7 -7.02 5.69 4.11
C ARG A 7 -8.48 5.48 3.70
N ASP A 8 -8.84 5.87 2.47
CA ASP A 8 -10.21 5.73 1.98
C ASP A 8 -10.60 4.26 1.90
N PHE A 9 -9.69 3.41 1.43
CA PHE A 9 -9.88 1.96 1.45
C PHE A 9 -10.14 1.43 2.86
N LEU A 10 -9.36 1.86 3.86
CA LEU A 10 -9.56 1.41 5.25
C LEU A 10 -10.92 1.83 5.80
N ILE A 11 -11.34 3.07 5.56
CA ILE A 11 -12.66 3.55 5.99
C ILE A 11 -13.77 2.78 5.26
N GLU A 12 -13.62 2.51 3.96
CA GLU A 12 -14.61 1.76 3.18
C GLU A 12 -14.75 0.31 3.67
N GLN A 13 -13.63 -0.37 3.99
CA GLN A 13 -13.65 -1.78 4.38
C GLN A 13 -13.94 -2.01 5.87
N PHE A 14 -13.46 -1.13 6.75
CA PHE A 14 -13.51 -1.31 8.20
C PHE A 14 -14.40 -0.29 8.93
N GLY A 15 -14.89 0.75 8.26
CA GLY A 15 -15.72 1.81 8.84
C GLY A 15 -14.95 2.91 9.59
N GLU A 16 -13.71 2.62 10.00
CA GLU A 16 -12.75 3.56 10.60
C GLU A 16 -11.32 3.10 10.28
N ILE A 17 -10.32 3.89 10.66
CA ILE A 17 -8.90 3.55 10.45
C ILE A 17 -8.43 2.67 11.61
N PRO A 18 -8.07 1.39 11.40
CA PRO A 18 -7.56 0.54 12.48
C PRO A 18 -6.23 1.08 13.04
N PRO A 19 -5.97 0.96 14.35
CA PRO A 19 -4.73 1.46 14.95
C PRO A 19 -3.50 0.68 14.46
N ALA A 20 -3.67 -0.61 14.12
CA ALA A 20 -2.67 -1.43 13.48
C ALA A 20 -3.29 -2.38 12.45
N LEU A 21 -2.48 -2.76 11.46
CA LEU A 21 -2.84 -3.70 10.42
C LEU A 21 -1.78 -4.79 10.35
N HIS A 22 -2.25 -6.02 10.27
CA HIS A 22 -1.42 -7.19 10.03
C HIS A 22 -1.51 -7.58 8.56
N PHE A 23 -0.35 -7.63 7.89
CA PHE A 23 -0.22 -7.97 6.49
C PHE A 23 0.42 -9.34 6.36
N THR A 24 -0.12 -10.14 5.44
CA THR A 24 0.58 -11.32 4.94
C THR A 24 0.71 -11.21 3.43
N ALA A 25 1.90 -11.47 2.92
CA ALA A 25 2.22 -11.44 1.50
C ALA A 25 2.37 -12.84 0.91
N TRP A 26 2.46 -12.92 -0.42
CA TRP A 26 2.66 -14.18 -1.15
C TRP A 26 4.08 -14.76 -1.03
N ASP A 27 5.07 -13.96 -0.62
CA ASP A 27 6.46 -14.37 -0.39
C ASP A 27 6.75 -14.74 1.08
N ASP A 28 5.69 -15.09 1.82
CA ASP A 28 5.71 -15.39 3.26
C ASP A 28 6.17 -14.22 4.15
N TYR A 29 6.26 -13.00 3.61
CA TYR A 29 6.41 -11.80 4.43
C TYR A 29 5.15 -11.57 5.29
N ASP A 30 5.37 -11.37 6.58
CA ASP A 30 4.32 -11.24 7.59
C ASP A 30 4.73 -10.13 8.59
N VAL A 31 3.89 -9.09 8.73
CA VAL A 31 4.23 -7.93 9.55
C VAL A 31 2.98 -7.28 10.13
N THR A 32 3.08 -6.76 11.36
CA THR A 32 2.10 -5.83 11.91
C THR A 32 2.69 -4.44 11.94
N LEU A 33 2.01 -3.47 11.33
CA LEU A 33 2.44 -2.08 11.24
C LEU A 33 1.29 -1.15 11.69
N SER A 34 1.62 0.09 12.07
CA SER A 34 0.70 1.12 12.58
C SER A 34 0.98 2.47 11.90
N GLY A 35 0.15 3.48 12.16
CA GLY A 35 0.36 4.84 11.61
C GLY A 35 -0.27 5.05 10.22
N TRP A 36 -1.42 4.41 9.98
CA TRP A 36 -2.15 4.48 8.71
C TRP A 36 -3.09 5.68 8.59
N ASP A 37 -3.13 6.52 9.62
CA ASP A 37 -3.88 7.77 9.60
C ASP A 37 -3.22 8.84 8.73
N ASP A 38 -1.96 8.62 8.35
CA ASP A 38 -1.22 9.46 7.40
C ASP A 38 -1.83 9.36 5.97
N PRO A 39 -2.19 10.48 5.34
CA PRO A 39 -2.77 10.51 3.98
C PRO A 39 -1.78 10.11 2.87
N ASN A 40 -0.50 9.89 3.17
CA ASN A 40 0.52 9.62 2.17
C ASN A 40 0.57 8.17 1.69
N TRP A 41 -0.24 7.27 2.24
CA TRP A 41 -0.26 5.86 1.85
C TRP A 41 -1.18 5.60 0.64
N TYR A 42 -0.65 4.89 -0.36
CA TYR A 42 -1.40 4.50 -1.56
C TYR A 42 -1.32 3.00 -1.83
N MET A 43 -2.46 2.42 -2.21
CA MET A 43 -2.58 1.07 -2.73
C MET A 43 -2.45 1.07 -4.25
N ILE A 44 -1.41 0.44 -4.79
CA ILE A 44 -1.14 0.35 -6.22
C ILE A 44 -1.51 -1.03 -6.73
N VAL A 45 -2.27 -1.06 -7.84
CA VAL A 45 -2.70 -2.29 -8.52
C VAL A 45 -2.33 -2.31 -10.01
N GLU A 46 -2.02 -1.15 -10.60
CA GLU A 46 -1.54 -1.02 -11.98
C GLU A 46 -0.36 -0.04 -12.09
N GLU A 47 0.59 -0.38 -12.96
CA GLU A 47 1.76 0.41 -13.30
C GLU A 47 1.87 0.50 -14.83
N ASP A 48 2.09 1.70 -15.37
CA ASP A 48 2.13 1.97 -16.82
C ASP A 48 0.91 1.46 -17.64
N GLY A 49 -0.25 1.39 -17.00
CA GLY A 49 -1.50 0.94 -17.61
C GLY A 49 -1.69 -0.58 -17.62
N GLU A 50 -0.74 -1.32 -17.04
CA GLU A 50 -0.78 -2.78 -16.93
C GLU A 50 -0.97 -3.20 -15.46
N PRO A 51 -1.70 -4.30 -15.18
CA PRO A 51 -1.80 -4.86 -13.84
C PRO A 51 -0.44 -5.23 -13.27
N LEU A 52 -0.26 -5.07 -11.95
CA LEU A 52 0.96 -5.51 -11.30
C LEU A 52 1.15 -7.03 -11.45
N THR A 53 2.35 -7.44 -11.85
CA THR A 53 2.79 -8.83 -11.94
C THR A 53 3.67 -9.17 -10.75
N LEU A 54 4.05 -10.44 -10.59
CA LEU A 54 5.04 -10.84 -9.58
C LEU A 54 6.37 -10.08 -9.74
N ARG A 55 6.82 -9.79 -10.98
CA ARG A 55 8.05 -9.01 -11.20
C ARG A 55 7.92 -7.56 -10.75
N SER A 56 6.74 -6.96 -10.90
CA SER A 56 6.43 -5.62 -10.39
C SER A 56 5.84 -5.64 -8.97
N ARG A 57 6.00 -6.76 -8.26
CA ARG A 57 5.61 -6.96 -6.85
C ARG A 57 4.10 -6.81 -6.57
N GLY A 58 3.28 -7.23 -7.54
CA GLY A 58 1.83 -7.34 -7.44
C GLY A 58 1.33 -8.59 -6.70
N PRO A 59 0.01 -8.82 -6.60
CA PRO A 59 -1.06 -8.09 -7.29
C PRO A 59 -1.40 -6.74 -6.65
N LEU A 60 -0.89 -6.48 -5.45
CA LEU A 60 -1.15 -5.28 -4.67
C LEU A 60 0.12 -4.87 -3.92
N ARG A 61 0.44 -3.58 -3.99
CA ARG A 61 1.55 -2.95 -3.28
C ARG A 61 1.07 -1.72 -2.53
N LEU A 62 1.50 -1.57 -1.28
CA LEU A 62 1.34 -0.38 -0.47
C LEU A 62 2.63 0.45 -0.51
N VAL A 63 2.49 1.75 -0.78
CA VAL A 63 3.62 2.69 -0.86
C VAL A 63 3.32 3.95 -0.05
N GLU A 64 4.30 4.44 0.70
CA GLU A 64 4.26 5.75 1.35
C GLU A 64 4.80 6.82 0.40
N ARG A 65 4.02 7.89 0.18
CA ARG A 65 4.41 9.01 -0.66
C ARG A 65 5.11 10.09 0.17
N ASP A 66 6.44 10.12 0.17
CA ASP A 66 7.17 11.29 0.66
C ASP A 66 7.09 12.42 -0.39
N TYR A 67 6.26 13.43 -0.11
CA TYR A 67 6.10 14.59 -0.98
C TYR A 67 7.13 15.68 -0.66
N GLY A 68 8.30 15.57 -1.26
CA GLY A 68 9.00 16.75 -1.75
C GLY A 68 8.35 17.30 -3.04
N ALA A 69 8.95 18.37 -3.59
CA ALA A 69 8.53 19.01 -4.85
C ALA A 69 8.93 18.20 -6.11
N ARG A 70 8.60 16.90 -6.20
CA ARG A 70 9.00 16.05 -7.35
C ARG A 70 7.94 15.05 -7.81
N ASP A 71 8.18 14.61 -9.05
CA ASP A 71 7.27 13.94 -9.98
C ASP A 71 6.79 12.56 -9.49
N VAL A 72 5.46 12.39 -9.48
CA VAL A 72 4.73 11.16 -9.12
C VAL A 72 5.09 9.98 -10.02
N ASN A 73 5.74 10.24 -11.16
CA ASN A 73 6.20 9.22 -12.10
C ASN A 73 7.62 8.67 -11.79
N SER A 74 8.31 9.18 -10.75
CA SER A 74 9.64 8.68 -10.38
C SER A 74 9.55 7.57 -9.33
N LEU A 75 9.55 6.32 -9.79
CA LEU A 75 9.49 5.09 -8.99
C LEU A 75 10.62 4.87 -7.96
N ARG A 76 11.62 5.76 -7.92
CA ARG A 76 12.85 5.56 -7.14
C ARG A 76 12.82 6.16 -5.73
N GLU A 77 11.79 6.92 -5.37
CA GLU A 77 11.84 7.79 -4.17
C GLU A 77 10.85 7.39 -3.05
N PHE A 78 10.32 6.18 -3.07
CA PHE A 78 9.41 5.67 -2.04
C PHE A 78 10.22 4.86 -0.99
N ASN A 79 10.17 5.22 0.30
CA ASN A 79 11.05 4.65 1.35
C ASN A 79 10.50 3.38 2.03
N ASP A 80 9.19 3.23 2.21
CA ASP A 80 8.59 2.06 2.90
C ASP A 80 7.55 1.33 2.04
N TRP A 81 7.83 0.07 1.67
CA TRP A 81 6.95 -0.74 0.80
C TRP A 81 6.52 -2.04 1.47
N VAL A 82 5.21 -2.28 1.51
CA VAL A 82 4.65 -3.62 1.68
C VAL A 82 4.14 -4.07 0.32
N TRP A 83 4.60 -5.21 -0.19
CA TRP A 83 4.25 -5.66 -1.54
C TRP A 83 3.72 -7.08 -1.55
N MET A 84 3.21 -7.49 -2.71
CA MET A 84 2.64 -8.81 -2.92
C MET A 84 1.61 -9.17 -1.84
N ILE A 85 0.84 -8.16 -1.39
CA ILE A 85 -0.10 -8.29 -0.28
C ILE A 85 -1.17 -9.32 -0.66
N ARG A 86 -1.34 -10.33 0.20
CA ARG A 86 -2.36 -11.36 0.09
C ARG A 86 -3.54 -11.09 1.01
N SER A 87 -3.27 -10.68 2.26
CA SER A 87 -4.30 -10.39 3.26
C SER A 87 -3.92 -9.17 4.10
N ILE A 88 -4.95 -8.45 4.53
CA ILE A 88 -4.87 -7.32 5.45
C ILE A 88 -5.88 -7.60 6.57
N GLU A 89 -5.42 -7.66 7.82
CA GLU A 89 -6.26 -7.89 8.99
C GLU A 89 -6.19 -6.69 9.95
N ALA A 90 -7.35 -6.16 10.33
CA ALA A 90 -7.43 -5.13 11.36
C ALA A 90 -7.06 -5.68 12.75
N ARG A 91 -6.21 -4.96 13.47
CA ARG A 91 -5.89 -5.19 14.88
C ARG A 91 -6.41 -3.99 15.67
N TRP A 92 -7.35 -4.22 16.59
CA TRP A 92 -8.02 -3.20 17.43
C TRP A 92 -7.40 -3.12 18.82
#